data_AF-A0A1R1XYX0-F1
#
_entry.id   AF-A0A1R1XYX0-F1
#
_cell.length_a   1.000
_cell.length_b   1.000
_cell.length_c   1.000
_cell.angle_alpha   90.00
_cell.angle_beta   90.00
_cell.angle_gamma   90.00
#
_symmetry.space_group_name_H-M   'P 1'
#
loop_
_entity.id
_entity.type
_entity.pdbx_description
1 polymer ?
#
loop_
_entity_poly.entity_id
_entity_poly.type
_entity_poly.pdbx_seq_one_letter_code
_entity_poly.pdbx_strand_id
1 'polypeptide(L)'
;MFVRNDSKLFRFCRSKCSKNYKMKRNPRKLRWTKAFRKAAGKEMAIDSTFEFEKRRNVPVRYDRELMQTTVKAMKRISEIRKRRELAFYKQRMAGKKDIELVHSRVLIKKNVNLVAEEPIRNKTETEKVKATQKNMEIDS
;
A
#
# COMPACT_ATOMS: atom_id res chain seq x y z
N MET A 1 -28.43 -0.06 7.38
CA MET A 1 -28.25 1.23 8.08
C MET A 1 -28.48 0.97 9.57
N PHE A 2 -27.79 1.68 10.48
CA PHE A 2 -28.02 1.57 11.93
C PHE A 2 -28.15 2.98 12.51
N VAL A 3 -29.22 3.21 13.27
CA VAL A 3 -29.46 4.48 13.97
C VAL A 3 -29.17 4.24 15.43
N ARG A 4 -28.27 5.03 16.02
CA ARG A 4 -27.97 4.98 17.45
C ARG A 4 -28.87 5.95 18.21
N ASN A 5 -29.03 5.75 19.52
CA ASN A 5 -29.91 6.55 20.38
C ASN A 5 -29.59 8.06 20.36
N ASP A 6 -28.36 8.46 20.03
CA ASP A 6 -27.96 9.86 19.84
C ASP A 6 -28.25 10.41 18.43
N SER A 7 -29.23 9.83 17.74
CA SER A 7 -29.61 10.12 16.35
C SER A 7 -28.47 9.99 15.33
N LYS A 8 -27.34 9.36 15.67
CA LYS A 8 -26.24 9.15 14.71
C LYS A 8 -26.53 7.99 13.77
N LEU A 9 -26.39 8.29 12.49
CA LEU A 9 -26.62 7.37 11.38
C LEU A 9 -25.31 6.70 10.96
N PHE A 10 -25.25 5.38 11.10
CA PHE A 10 -24.14 4.56 10.59
C PHE A 10 -24.59 3.77 9.36
N ARG A 11 -23.98 4.08 8.22
CA ARG A 11 -24.18 3.34 6.96
C ARG A 11 -23.04 2.34 6.77
N PHE A 12 -23.39 1.09 6.48
CA PHE A 12 -22.44 0.01 6.22
C PHE A 12 -22.66 -0.51 4.81
N CYS A 13 -21.59 -0.80 4.08
CA CYS A 13 -21.67 -1.35 2.73
C CYS A 13 -22.11 -2.82 2.70
N ARG A 14 -21.84 -3.60 3.75
CA ARG A 14 -22.14 -5.05 3.82
C ARG A 14 -22.21 -5.57 5.25
N SER A 15 -22.75 -6.77 5.42
CA SER A 15 -22.90 -7.47 6.72
C SER A 15 -21.58 -7.60 7.49
N LYS A 16 -20.45 -7.86 6.82
CA LYS A 16 -19.10 -7.89 7.43
C LYS A 16 -18.78 -6.62 8.22
N CYS A 17 -19.07 -5.44 7.65
CA CYS A 17 -18.76 -4.15 8.29
C CYS A 17 -19.68 -3.91 9.49
N SER A 18 -20.97 -4.26 9.36
CA SER A 18 -21.94 -4.18 10.45
C SER A 18 -21.58 -5.09 11.63
N LYS A 19 -21.21 -6.37 11.36
CA LYS A 19 -20.77 -7.32 12.40
C LYS A 19 -19.51 -6.82 13.13
N ASN A 20 -18.50 -6.34 12.39
CA ASN A 20 -17.29 -5.79 13.02
C ASN A 20 -17.59 -4.54 13.88
N TYR A 21 -18.53 -3.70 13.46
CA TYR A 21 -18.99 -2.55 14.26
C TYR A 21 -19.69 -2.99 15.54
N LYS A 22 -20.59 -3.99 15.47
CA LYS A 22 -21.25 -4.58 16.65
C LYS A 22 -20.26 -5.23 17.61
N MET A 23 -19.20 -5.86 17.08
CA MET A 23 -18.06 -6.38 17.85
C MET A 23 -17.12 -5.28 18.38
N LYS A 24 -17.47 -3.99 18.23
CA LYS A 24 -16.68 -2.82 18.67
C LYS A 24 -15.23 -2.81 18.16
N ARG A 25 -14.98 -3.40 17.00
CA ARG A 25 -13.62 -3.43 16.42
C ARG A 25 -13.25 -2.07 15.85
N ASN A 26 -12.07 -1.56 16.20
CA ASN A 26 -11.60 -0.26 15.73
C ASN A 26 -11.14 -0.33 14.26
N PRO A 27 -11.76 0.40 13.31
CA PRO A 27 -11.38 0.37 11.91
C PRO A 27 -9.93 0.82 11.68
N ARG A 28 -9.35 1.68 12.53
CA ARG A 28 -7.94 2.09 12.47
C ARG A 28 -6.96 0.98 12.82
N LYS A 29 -7.41 -0.16 13.38
CA LYS A 29 -6.58 -1.36 13.63
C LYS A 29 -6.83 -2.47 12.61
N LEU A 30 -7.89 -2.37 11.79
CA LEU A 30 -8.23 -3.37 10.77
C LEU A 30 -7.50 -3.08 9.45
N ARG A 31 -6.48 -3.91 9.14
CA ARG A 31 -5.52 -3.73 8.03
C ARG A 31 -6.14 -3.49 6.64
N TRP A 32 -7.34 -4.01 6.38
CA TRP A 32 -8.01 -3.93 5.07
C TRP A 32 -8.84 -2.64 4.88
N THR A 33 -9.08 -1.86 5.93
CA THR A 33 -9.91 -0.65 5.81
C THR A 33 -9.13 0.54 5.27
N LYS A 34 -9.83 1.47 4.62
CA LYS A 34 -9.25 2.76 4.19
C LYS A 34 -8.79 3.61 5.37
N ALA A 35 -9.48 3.54 6.51
CA ALA A 35 -9.10 4.25 7.73
C ALA A 35 -7.72 3.82 8.25
N PHE A 36 -7.47 2.50 8.33
CA PHE A 36 -6.14 1.98 8.66
C PHE A 36 -5.11 2.40 7.61
N ARG A 37 -5.42 2.25 6.32
CA ARG A 37 -4.47 2.53 5.24
C ARG A 37 -4.02 3.99 5.21
N LYS A 38 -4.93 4.95 5.43
CA LYS A 38 -4.58 6.38 5.56
C LYS A 38 -3.74 6.65 6.82
N ALA A 39 -4.15 6.14 7.98
CA ALA A 39 -3.44 6.34 9.23
C ALA A 39 -2.03 5.73 9.25
N ALA A 40 -1.85 4.57 8.58
CA ALA A 40 -0.57 3.88 8.47
C ALA A 40 0.26 4.30 7.24
N GLY A 41 -0.08 5.41 6.57
CA GLY A 41 0.70 5.93 5.44
C GLY A 41 0.72 5.04 4.19
N LYS A 42 -0.27 4.15 4.00
CA LYS A 42 -0.37 3.27 2.83
C LYS A 42 -1.10 3.91 1.64
N GLU A 43 -1.76 5.03 1.87
CA GLU A 43 -2.45 5.84 0.86
C GLU A 43 -2.19 7.32 1.12
N MET A 44 -2.28 8.12 0.06
CA MET A 44 -2.18 9.57 0.14
C MET A 44 -3.33 10.12 1.00
N ALA A 45 -2.99 10.83 2.08
CA ALA A 45 -3.97 11.38 3.02
C ALA A 45 -4.19 12.89 2.82
N ILE A 46 -3.14 13.62 2.45
CA ILE A 46 -3.13 15.09 2.29
C ILE A 46 -2.88 15.37 0.80
N ASP A 47 -3.88 15.89 0.11
CA ASP A 47 -3.78 16.30 -1.29
C ASP A 47 -4.87 17.32 -1.64
N SER A 48 -4.53 18.29 -2.49
CA SER A 48 -5.47 19.34 -2.89
C SER A 48 -6.68 18.81 -3.68
N THR A 49 -6.57 17.64 -4.33
CA THR A 49 -7.72 17.07 -5.04
C THR A 49 -8.85 16.63 -4.10
N PHE A 50 -8.56 16.38 -2.82
CA PHE A 50 -9.59 15.99 -1.84
C PHE A 50 -10.51 17.15 -1.42
N GLU A 51 -10.06 18.40 -1.57
CA GLU A 51 -10.84 19.59 -1.18
C GLU A 51 -12.09 19.79 -2.06
N PHE A 52 -12.06 19.27 -3.28
CA PHE A 52 -13.20 19.34 -4.21
C PHE A 52 -14.37 18.44 -3.79
N GLU A 53 -14.14 17.39 -2.97
CA GLU A 53 -15.17 16.45 -2.50
C GLU A 53 -15.92 16.97 -1.24
N LYS A 54 -15.74 18.24 -0.87
CA LYS A 54 -16.38 18.82 0.31
C LYS A 54 -17.91 18.83 0.20
N ARG A 55 -18.59 18.49 1.30
CA ARG A 55 -20.05 18.61 1.41
C ARG A 55 -20.44 20.09 1.40
N ARG A 56 -21.33 20.47 0.49
CA ARG A 56 -21.89 21.83 0.41
C ARG A 56 -23.23 21.85 1.14
N ASN A 57 -23.39 22.75 2.10
CA ASN A 57 -24.63 22.92 2.87
C ASN A 57 -25.55 23.98 2.26
N VAL A 58 -25.04 24.80 1.35
CA VAL A 58 -25.81 25.83 0.64
C VAL A 58 -25.98 25.40 -0.82
N PRO A 59 -27.21 25.28 -1.32
CA PRO A 59 -27.45 25.01 -2.73
C PRO A 59 -27.18 26.25 -3.58
N VAL A 60 -26.78 26.04 -4.83
CA VAL A 60 -26.66 27.09 -5.85
C VAL A 60 -27.80 26.91 -6.83
N ARG A 61 -28.32 28.01 -7.40
CA ARG A 61 -29.28 27.92 -8.51
C ARG A 61 -28.67 27.13 -9.66
N TYR A 62 -29.50 26.37 -10.36
CA TYR A 62 -29.05 25.63 -11.52
C TYR A 62 -28.61 26.59 -12.63
N ASP A 63 -27.41 26.36 -13.13
CA ASP A 63 -26.84 27.01 -14.31
C ASP A 63 -26.20 25.94 -15.19
N ARG A 64 -26.56 25.94 -16.48
CA ARG A 64 -26.11 24.96 -17.47
C ARG A 64 -24.61 25.08 -17.73
N GLU A 65 -24.06 26.29 -17.81
CA GLU A 65 -22.64 26.52 -18.06
C GLU A 65 -21.80 26.05 -16.87
N LEU A 66 -22.24 26.40 -15.66
CA LEU A 66 -21.63 25.91 -14.41
C LEU A 66 -21.63 24.38 -14.33
N MET A 67 -22.74 23.73 -14.68
CA MET A 67 -22.81 22.27 -14.67
C MET A 67 -21.87 21.64 -15.71
N GLN A 68 -21.81 22.18 -16.93
CA GLN A 68 -20.90 21.68 -17.96
C GLN A 68 -19.43 21.81 -17.56
N THR A 69 -19.03 22.96 -17.04
CA THR A 69 -17.66 23.20 -16.55
C THR A 69 -17.33 22.28 -15.38
N THR A 70 -18.26 22.09 -14.43
CA THR A 70 -18.09 21.18 -13.29
C THR A 70 -17.89 19.73 -13.74
N VAL A 71 -18.67 19.23 -14.70
CA VAL A 71 -18.52 17.85 -15.21
C VAL A 71 -17.18 17.65 -15.91
N LYS A 72 -16.72 18.63 -16.70
CA LYS A 72 -15.38 18.61 -17.32
C LYS A 72 -14.28 18.61 -16.25
N ALA A 73 -14.38 19.49 -15.25
CA ALA A 73 -13.42 19.58 -14.15
C ALA A 73 -13.35 18.29 -13.32
N MET A 74 -14.49 17.64 -13.02
CA MET A 74 -14.52 16.38 -12.27
C MET A 74 -13.71 15.27 -12.95
N LYS A 75 -13.80 15.14 -14.29
CA LYS A 75 -13.00 14.17 -15.06
C LYS A 75 -11.52 14.46 -14.91
N ARG A 76 -11.13 15.73 -15.11
CA ARG A 76 -9.72 16.16 -15.02
C ARG A 76 -9.14 15.94 -13.63
N ILE A 77 -9.88 16.26 -12.58
CA ILE A 77 -9.46 16.06 -11.19
C ILE A 77 -9.26 14.56 -10.89
N SER A 78 -10.13 13.69 -11.41
CA SER A 78 -9.99 12.24 -11.27
C SER A 78 -8.69 11.71 -11.88
N GLU A 79 -8.30 12.19 -13.06
CA GLU A 79 -7.03 11.82 -13.71
C GLU A 79 -5.81 12.27 -12.89
N ILE A 80 -5.82 13.51 -12.41
CA ILE A 80 -4.73 14.07 -11.59
C ILE A 80 -4.59 13.25 -10.31
N ARG A 81 -5.71 12.95 -9.63
CA ARG A 81 -5.72 12.11 -8.43
C ARG A 81 -5.14 10.73 -8.69
N LYS A 82 -5.57 10.04 -9.76
CA LYS A 82 -5.02 8.73 -10.14
C LYS A 82 -3.51 8.79 -10.37
N ARG A 83 -3.03 9.80 -11.10
CA ARG A 83 -1.59 10.01 -11.36
C ARG A 83 -0.80 10.19 -10.06
N ARG A 84 -1.30 11.01 -9.13
CA ARG A 84 -0.68 11.26 -7.82
C ARG A 84 -0.69 10.02 -6.93
N GLU A 85 -1.79 9.28 -6.88
CA GLU A 85 -1.90 8.02 -6.15
C GLU A 85 -0.90 6.97 -6.67
N LEU A 86 -0.73 6.87 -7.99
CA LEU A 86 0.27 5.99 -8.61
C LEU A 86 1.71 6.40 -8.26
N ALA A 87 2.01 7.70 -8.29
CA ALA A 87 3.33 8.20 -7.90
C ALA A 87 3.65 7.87 -6.44
N PHE A 88 2.71 8.09 -5.52
CA PHE A 88 2.84 7.72 -4.11
C PHE A 88 3.08 6.21 -3.94
N TYR A 89 2.35 5.38 -4.69
CA TYR A 89 2.56 3.93 -4.66
C TYR A 89 3.96 3.54 -5.14
N LYS A 90 4.44 4.13 -6.24
CA LYS A 90 5.78 3.87 -6.78
C LYS A 90 6.87 4.25 -5.77
N GLN A 91 6.78 5.44 -5.18
CA GLN A 91 7.72 5.90 -4.13
C GLN A 91 7.74 4.93 -2.95
N ARG A 92 6.56 4.50 -2.47
CA ARG A 92 6.45 3.53 -1.37
C ARG A 92 7.06 2.16 -1.70
N MET A 93 7.09 1.77 -2.97
CA MET A 93 7.62 0.47 -3.41
C MET A 93 9.07 0.51 -3.90
N ALA A 94 9.68 1.70 -4.02
CA ALA A 94 10.95 1.89 -4.72
C ALA A 94 12.11 1.04 -4.17
N GLY A 95 12.18 0.80 -2.86
CA GLY A 95 13.25 -0.01 -2.23
C GLY A 95 12.96 -1.50 -2.09
N LYS A 96 11.78 -1.99 -2.51
CA LYS A 96 11.41 -3.40 -2.30
C LYS A 96 12.31 -4.35 -3.09
N LYS A 97 12.69 -3.97 -4.31
CA LYS A 97 13.51 -4.81 -5.21
C LYS A 97 14.89 -5.08 -4.62
N ASP A 98 15.53 -4.08 -4.02
CA ASP A 98 16.86 -4.24 -3.44
C ASP A 98 16.82 -5.17 -2.22
N ILE A 99 15.81 -5.02 -1.37
CA ILE A 99 15.56 -5.92 -0.23
C ILE A 99 15.33 -7.35 -0.72
N GLU A 100 14.56 -7.52 -1.79
CA GLU A 100 14.27 -8.81 -2.40
C GLU A 100 15.54 -9.45 -2.99
N LEU A 101 16.40 -8.68 -3.65
CA LEU A 101 17.70 -9.14 -4.14
C LEU A 101 18.61 -9.61 -3.01
N VAL A 102 18.71 -8.85 -1.91
CA VAL A 102 19.49 -9.25 -0.72
C VAL A 102 18.93 -10.53 -0.12
N HIS A 103 17.62 -10.62 0.08
CA HIS A 103 16.99 -11.81 0.62
C HIS A 103 17.19 -13.03 -0.29
N SER A 104 17.09 -12.84 -1.61
CA SER A 104 17.31 -13.89 -2.61
C SER A 104 18.75 -14.40 -2.59
N ARG A 105 19.73 -13.50 -2.48
CA ARG A 105 21.15 -13.87 -2.34
C ARG A 105 21.39 -14.68 -1.05
N VAL A 106 20.80 -14.28 0.06
CA VAL A 106 20.88 -15.02 1.33
C VAL A 106 20.22 -16.40 1.21
N LEU A 107 19.06 -16.49 0.55
CA LEU A 107 18.34 -17.74 0.34
C LEU A 107 19.18 -18.72 -0.49
N ILE A 108 19.78 -18.27 -1.60
CA ILE A 108 20.65 -19.10 -2.45
C ILE A 108 21.85 -19.60 -1.64
N LYS A 109 22.51 -18.73 -0.86
CA LYS A 109 23.68 -19.11 -0.05
C LYS A 109 23.37 -20.21 0.97
N LYS A 110 22.18 -20.15 1.59
CA LYS A 110 21.72 -21.15 2.57
C LYS A 110 21.28 -22.46 1.91
N ASN A 111 20.63 -22.37 0.74
CA ASN A 111 19.95 -23.49 0.11
C ASN A 111 20.64 -23.98 -1.17
N VAL A 112 21.98 -23.94 -1.21
CA VAL A 112 22.78 -24.36 -2.38
C VAL A 112 22.45 -25.80 -2.81
N ASN A 113 22.21 -26.69 -1.85
CA ASN A 113 21.96 -28.11 -2.09
C ASN A 113 20.65 -28.40 -2.84
N LEU A 114 19.74 -27.41 -2.97
CA LEU A 114 18.49 -27.56 -3.72
C LEU A 114 18.63 -27.18 -5.21
N VAL A 115 19.76 -26.60 -5.64
CA VAL A 115 19.95 -26.10 -7.01
C VAL A 115 20.20 -27.26 -7.98
N ALA A 116 19.27 -27.64 -8.85
CA ALA A 116 19.32 -28.90 -9.62
C ALA A 116 20.60 -29.15 -10.45
N GLU A 117 21.34 -28.12 -10.84
CA GLU A 117 22.56 -28.26 -11.64
C GLU A 117 23.82 -28.48 -10.77
N GLU A 118 24.40 -29.67 -10.88
CA GLU A 118 25.68 -30.04 -10.24
C GLU A 118 26.85 -29.08 -10.50
N PRO A 119 27.11 -28.57 -11.73
CA PRO A 119 28.26 -27.67 -11.95
C PRO A 119 28.12 -26.33 -11.22
N ILE A 120 26.89 -25.86 -10.97
CA ILE A 120 26.63 -24.62 -10.24
C ILE A 120 26.81 -24.86 -8.73
N ARG A 121 26.33 -25.99 -8.21
CA ARG A 121 26.57 -26.39 -6.81
C ARG A 121 28.05 -26.45 -6.50
N ASN A 122 28.82 -27.18 -7.31
CA ASN A 122 30.27 -27.37 -7.11
C ASN A 122 31.05 -26.04 -7.17
N LYS A 123 30.68 -25.11 -8.06
CA LYS A 123 31.26 -23.75 -8.10
C LYS A 123 30.96 -22.97 -6.81
N THR A 124 29.72 -22.98 -6.34
CA THR A 124 29.35 -22.25 -5.11
C THR A 124 29.94 -22.87 -3.84
N GLU A 125 30.12 -24.19 -3.80
CA GLU A 125 30.80 -24.87 -2.68
C GLU A 125 32.30 -24.59 -2.64
N THR A 126 32.97 -24.64 -3.80
CA THR A 126 34.39 -24.28 -3.90
C THR A 126 34.65 -22.82 -3.55
N GLU A 127 33.76 -21.90 -3.94
CA GLU A 127 33.81 -20.49 -3.50
C GLU A 127 33.60 -20.32 -1.99
N LYS A 128 32.71 -21.10 -1.37
CA LYS A 128 32.52 -21.10 0.09
C LYS A 128 33.80 -21.55 0.80
N VAL A 129 34.41 -22.66 0.37
CA VAL A 129 35.65 -23.20 0.98
C VAL A 129 36.79 -22.18 0.88
N LYS A 130 36.97 -21.53 -0.28
CA LYS A 130 37.98 -20.47 -0.47
C LYS A 130 37.75 -19.25 0.42
N ALA A 131 36.49 -18.86 0.65
CA ALA A 131 36.16 -17.75 1.55
C ALA A 131 36.46 -18.09 3.03
N THR A 132 36.23 -19.33 3.45
CA THR A 132 36.55 -19.78 4.81
C THR A 132 38.06 -19.81 5.06
N GLN A 133 38.84 -20.29 4.08
CA GLN A 133 40.31 -20.32 4.16
C GLN A 133 40.91 -18.91 4.28
N LYS A 134 40.43 -17.95 3.47
CA LYS A 134 40.86 -16.55 3.57
C LYS A 134 40.56 -15.90 4.93
N ASN A 135 39.44 -16.24 5.56
CA ASN A 135 39.12 -15.68 6.88
C ASN A 135 40.03 -16.26 7.98
N MET A 136 40.47 -17.51 7.86
CA MET A 136 41.43 -18.11 8.82
C MET A 136 42.84 -17.52 8.70
N GLU A 137 43.26 -17.12 7.50
CA GLU A 137 44.57 -16.48 7.24
C GLU A 137 44.65 -15.01 7.73
N ILE A 138 43.51 -14.35 7.98
CA ILE A 138 43.47 -12.94 8.44
C ILE A 138 43.48 -12.84 9.97
N ASP A 139 43.01 -13.88 10.67
CA ASP A 139 42.96 -13.96 12.14
C ASP A 139 44.23 -14.60 12.77
N SER A 140 45.25 -14.92 11.96
CA SER A 140 46.56 -15.47 12.38
C SER A 140 47.67 -14.44 12.24
#